data_AF-A0A368DA86-F1
#
_entry.id   AF-A0A368DA86-F1
#
_cell.length_a   1.000
_cell.length_b   1.000
_cell.length_c   1.000
_cell.angle_alpha   90.00
_cell.angle_beta   90.00
_cell.angle_gamma   90.00
#
_symmetry.space_group_name_H-M   'P 1'
#
loop_
_entity.id
_entity.type
_entity.pdbx_description
1 polymer ?
#
loop_
_entity_poly.entity_id
_entity_poly.type
_entity_poly.pdbx_seq_one_letter_code
_entity_poly.pdbx_strand_id
1 'polypeptide(L)'
;MKITLNHADSIGALNSSLCVIHCFATPFLFLTQAQTSLVEFSGVPLWWQLLSYIFIVISFFAVKRTVKNSSNSLVKSFLWVSWVLLSALILNEEFEIMHMPEPLTYFAGISLASLHIYNLKYCQCEDENCCPPNK
;
A
#
# COMPACT_ATOMS: atom_id res chain seq x y z
N MET A 1 4.87 -12.05 22.30
CA MET A 1 3.90 -11.34 21.42
C MET A 1 4.42 -11.30 19.97
N LYS A 2 4.68 -12.47 19.35
CA LYS A 2 5.22 -12.60 17.98
C LYS A 2 4.12 -12.68 16.90
N ILE A 3 2.97 -13.25 17.25
CA ILE A 3 1.88 -13.58 16.33
C ILE A 3 1.23 -12.31 15.73
N THR A 4 1.10 -11.27 16.55
CA THR A 4 0.44 -10.00 16.15
C THR A 4 1.27 -9.16 15.19
N LEU A 5 2.58 -9.39 15.11
CA LEU A 5 3.51 -8.68 14.24
C LEU A 5 3.51 -9.26 12.83
N ASN A 6 3.67 -10.59 12.75
CA ASN A 6 3.56 -11.31 11.48
C ASN A 6 2.22 -11.04 10.81
N HIS A 7 1.15 -10.96 11.61
CA HIS A 7 -0.17 -10.69 11.05
C HIS A 7 -0.28 -9.29 10.43
N ALA A 8 0.33 -8.26 11.02
CA ALA A 8 0.25 -6.90 10.51
C ALA A 8 1.09 -6.71 9.23
N ASP A 9 2.33 -7.20 9.24
CA ASP A 9 3.22 -7.11 8.08
C ASP A 9 2.74 -8.01 6.93
N SER A 10 2.22 -9.20 7.22
CA SER A 10 1.62 -10.06 6.18
C SER A 10 0.35 -9.44 5.59
N ILE A 11 -0.53 -8.82 6.39
CA ILE A 11 -1.68 -8.08 5.86
C ILE A 11 -1.21 -6.90 5.02
N GLY A 12 -0.24 -6.13 5.49
CA GLY A 12 0.31 -5.00 4.76
C GLY A 12 0.90 -5.41 3.40
N ALA A 13 1.68 -6.50 3.37
CA ALA A 13 2.27 -7.05 2.15
C ALA A 13 1.21 -7.61 1.18
N LEU A 14 0.20 -8.33 1.70
CA LEU A 14 -0.90 -8.85 0.89
C LEU A 14 -1.72 -7.71 0.29
N ASN A 15 -2.09 -6.73 1.11
CA ASN A 15 -2.90 -5.58 0.70
C ASN A 15 -2.16 -4.72 -0.33
N SER A 16 -0.86 -4.50 -0.14
CA SER A 16 -0.02 -3.78 -1.12
C SER A 16 0.09 -4.53 -2.44
N SER A 17 0.26 -5.86 -2.41
CA SER A 17 0.27 -6.69 -3.61
C SER A 17 -1.08 -6.67 -4.34
N LEU A 18 -2.18 -6.75 -3.60
CA LEU A 18 -3.53 -6.73 -4.16
C LEU A 18 -3.85 -5.37 -4.80
N CYS A 19 -3.38 -4.27 -4.21
CA CYS A 19 -3.44 -2.94 -4.81
C CYS A 19 -2.68 -2.87 -6.14
N VAL A 20 -1.47 -3.43 -6.24
CA VAL A 20 -0.73 -3.47 -7.51
C VAL A 20 -1.47 -4.28 -8.58
N ILE A 21 -2.01 -5.45 -8.22
CA ILE A 21 -2.80 -6.27 -9.13
C ILE A 21 -4.06 -5.53 -9.59
N HIS A 22 -4.74 -4.83 -8.68
CA HIS A 22 -5.91 -4.01 -8.99
C HIS A 22 -5.57 -2.88 -9.96
N CYS A 23 -4.52 -2.10 -9.70
CA CYS A 23 -4.08 -1.03 -10.59
C CYS A 23 -3.63 -1.57 -11.96
N PHE A 24 -3.11 -2.80 -12.05
CA PHE A 24 -2.78 -3.44 -13.34
C PHE A 24 -4.01 -3.94 -14.10
N ALA A 25 -5.02 -4.45 -13.38
CA ALA A 25 -6.24 -4.97 -13.97
C ALA A 25 -7.20 -3.85 -14.43
N THR A 26 -7.17 -2.68 -13.79
CA THR A 26 -8.08 -1.56 -14.07
C THR A 26 -8.08 -1.12 -15.54
N PRO A 27 -6.94 -0.80 -16.18
CA PRO A 27 -6.94 -0.47 -17.61
C PRO A 27 -7.44 -1.64 -18.44
N PHE A 28 -7.03 -2.88 -18.12
CA PHE A 28 -7.44 -4.07 -18.90
C PHE A 28 -8.96 -4.32 -18.87
N LEU A 29 -9.60 -4.13 -17.72
CA LEU A 29 -11.03 -4.39 -17.52
C LEU A 29 -11.92 -3.28 -18.08
N PHE A 30 -11.45 -2.03 -18.11
CA PHE A 30 -12.27 -0.87 -18.48
C PHE A 30 -11.87 -0.20 -19.81
N LEU A 31 -10.87 -0.72 -20.54
CA LEU A 31 -10.49 -0.29 -21.90
C LEU A 31 -11.69 -0.20 -22.87
N THR A 32 -12.67 -1.10 -22.77
CA THR A 32 -13.80 -1.19 -23.71
C THR A 32 -14.98 -0.29 -23.35
N GLN A 33 -15.09 0.15 -22.09
CA GLN A 33 -16.19 1.01 -21.61
C GLN A 33 -16.03 2.48 -22.04
N ALA A 34 -14.82 2.88 -22.44
CA ALA A 34 -14.52 4.23 -22.92
C ALA A 34 -15.17 4.57 -24.28
N GLN A 35 -15.62 3.57 -25.06
CA GLN A 35 -16.17 3.80 -26.40
C GLN A 35 -17.69 3.77 -26.48
N THR A 36 -18.41 3.33 -25.43
CA THR A 36 -19.84 2.98 -25.51
C THR A 36 -20.79 3.87 -24.70
N SER A 37 -20.28 4.84 -23.92
CA SER A 37 -21.11 5.64 -23.02
C SER A 37 -21.41 7.04 -23.58
N LEU A 38 -22.53 7.15 -24.32
CA LEU A 38 -23.18 8.42 -24.70
C LEU A 38 -23.97 9.08 -23.53
N VAL A 39 -23.71 8.67 -22.29
CA VAL A 39 -24.34 9.21 -21.07
C VAL A 39 -23.24 9.34 -20.02
N GLU A 40 -23.05 10.56 -19.53
CA GLU A 40 -22.02 11.02 -18.59
C GLU A 40 -22.11 10.34 -17.20
N PHE A 41 -21.70 9.07 -17.11
CA PHE A 41 -21.46 8.43 -15.82
C PHE A 41 -20.21 7.56 -15.87
N SER A 42 -19.07 8.20 -15.58
CA SER A 42 -17.79 7.66 -15.07
C SER A 42 -17.35 6.29 -15.62
N GLY A 43 -16.27 6.28 -16.41
CA GLY A 43 -15.71 5.09 -17.09
C GLY A 43 -15.28 3.92 -16.19
N VAL A 44 -15.29 4.07 -14.86
CA VAL A 44 -15.01 3.00 -13.89
C VAL A 44 -16.19 2.86 -12.91
N PRO A 45 -16.67 1.65 -12.61
CA PRO A 45 -17.74 1.43 -11.62
C PRO A 45 -17.33 1.89 -10.23
N LEU A 46 -18.27 2.53 -9.52
CA LEU A 46 -18.07 3.03 -8.14
C LEU A 46 -17.54 1.96 -7.16
N TRP A 47 -17.96 0.70 -7.31
CA TRP A 47 -17.47 -0.40 -6.46
C TRP A 47 -15.99 -0.73 -6.68
N TRP A 48 -15.49 -0.54 -7.89
CA TRP A 48 -14.08 -0.76 -8.23
C TRP A 48 -13.21 0.35 -7.64
N GLN A 49 -13.65 1.60 -7.79
CA GLN A 49 -13.03 2.77 -7.15
C GLN A 49 -12.99 2.65 -5.61
N LEU A 50 -14.09 2.21 -5.00
CA LEU A 50 -14.17 2.02 -3.54
C LEU A 50 -13.08 1.06 -3.01
N LEU A 51 -12.67 0.08 -3.82
CA LEU A 51 -11.63 -0.88 -3.46
C LEU A 51 -10.27 -0.19 -3.25
N SER A 52 -9.93 0.80 -4.08
CA SER A 52 -8.72 1.62 -3.94
C SER A 52 -8.67 2.34 -2.59
N TYR A 53 -9.78 2.95 -2.16
CA TYR A 53 -9.87 3.60 -0.85
C TYR A 53 -9.73 2.60 0.30
N ILE A 54 -10.33 1.42 0.18
CA ILE A 54 -10.18 0.35 1.18
C ILE A 54 -8.72 -0.07 1.31
N PHE A 55 -8.00 -0.23 0.19
CA PHE A 55 -6.58 -0.58 0.22
C PHE A 55 -5.74 0.47 0.94
N ILE A 56 -5.96 1.77 0.70
CA ILE A 56 -5.23 2.84 1.41
C ILE A 56 -5.46 2.76 2.92
N VAL A 57 -6.72 2.58 3.34
CA VAL A 57 -7.10 2.53 4.76
C VAL A 57 -6.47 1.31 5.44
N ILE A 58 -6.53 0.13 4.84
CA ILE A 58 -5.92 -1.08 5.40
C ILE A 58 -4.40 -0.92 5.48
N SER A 59 -3.76 -0.41 4.42
CA SER A 59 -2.32 -0.14 4.40
C SER A 59 -1.90 0.84 5.50
N PHE A 60 -2.71 1.86 5.78
CA PHE A 60 -2.42 2.81 6.87
C PHE A 60 -2.36 2.12 8.24
N PHE A 61 -3.35 1.27 8.54
CA PHE A 61 -3.38 0.52 9.79
C PHE A 61 -2.21 -0.48 9.89
N ALA A 62 -1.87 -1.13 8.78
CA ALA A 62 -0.71 -2.02 8.71
C ALA A 62 0.59 -1.25 9.02
N VAL A 63 0.86 -0.16 8.31
CA VAL A 63 2.03 0.70 8.50
C VAL A 63 2.11 1.23 9.93
N LYS A 64 1.01 1.75 10.48
CA LYS A 64 0.98 2.28 11.86
C LYS A 64 1.37 1.20 12.88
N ARG A 65 0.90 -0.03 12.68
CA ARG A 65 1.20 -1.16 13.56
C ARG A 65 2.66 -1.63 13.41
N THR A 66 3.15 -1.70 12.18
CA THR A 66 4.55 -2.02 11.87
C THR A 66 5.51 -0.98 12.46
N VAL A 67 5.23 0.31 12.28
CA VAL A 67 6.06 1.42 12.78
C VAL A 67 6.15 1.44 14.29
N LYS A 68 5.05 1.14 14.99
CA LYS A 68 5.01 1.10 16.46
C LYS A 68 5.95 0.02 17.02
N ASN A 69 6.14 -1.07 16.29
CA ASN A 69 6.86 -2.24 16.78
C ASN A 69 8.24 -2.45 16.13
N SER A 70 8.54 -1.77 15.03
CA SER A 70 9.86 -1.83 14.42
C SER A 70 10.90 -1.16 15.35
N SER A 71 12.11 -1.71 15.43
CA SER A 71 13.22 -1.14 16.21
C SER A 71 14.02 -0.10 15.42
N ASN A 72 14.01 -0.20 14.08
CA ASN A 72 14.82 0.65 13.21
C ASN A 72 14.03 1.89 12.74
N SER A 73 14.54 3.09 13.07
CA SER A 73 13.93 4.36 12.68
C SER A 73 13.92 4.60 11.16
N LEU A 74 14.87 4.04 10.41
CA LEU A 74 14.94 4.18 8.95
C LEU A 74 13.79 3.43 8.27
N VAL A 75 13.53 2.19 8.68
CA VAL A 75 12.42 1.37 8.15
C VAL A 75 11.08 2.04 8.43
N LYS A 76 10.92 2.65 9.61
CA LYS A 76 9.72 3.45 9.95
C LYS A 76 9.51 4.60 8.99
N SER A 77 10.57 5.36 8.71
CA SER A 77 10.51 6.50 7.80
C SER A 77 10.16 6.05 6.39
N PHE A 78 10.80 4.99 5.88
CA PHE A 78 10.52 4.46 4.55
C PHE A 78 9.08 3.94 4.42
N LEU A 79 8.56 3.21 5.41
CA LEU A 79 7.16 2.74 5.39
C LEU A 79 6.16 3.89 5.27
N TRP A 80 6.35 4.96 6.05
CA TRP A 80 5.50 6.14 5.97
C TRP A 80 5.63 6.88 4.64
N VAL A 81 6.86 7.09 4.15
CA VAL A 81 7.11 7.77 2.87
C VAL A 81 6.48 6.98 1.72
N SER A 82 6.67 5.67 1.68
CA SER A 82 6.06 4.81 0.65
C SER A 82 4.53 4.80 0.73
N TRP A 83 3.95 4.81 1.94
CA TRP A 83 2.50 4.89 2.10
C TRP A 83 1.93 6.25 1.66
N VAL A 84 2.56 7.36 2.05
CA VAL A 84 2.14 8.70 1.61
C VAL A 84 2.22 8.80 0.10
N LEU A 85 3.33 8.36 -0.50
CA LEU A 85 3.51 8.36 -1.95
C LEU A 85 2.42 7.54 -2.65
N LEU A 86 2.18 6.31 -2.20
CA LEU A 86 1.14 5.44 -2.77
C LEU A 86 -0.25 6.09 -2.66
N SER A 87 -0.59 6.62 -1.49
CA SER A 87 -1.89 7.29 -1.27
C SER A 87 -2.07 8.53 -2.14
N ALA A 88 -1.02 9.34 -2.31
CA ALA A 88 -1.06 10.53 -3.13
C ALA A 88 -1.27 10.20 -4.60
N LEU A 89 -0.62 9.13 -5.09
CA LEU A 89 -0.77 8.67 -6.48
C LEU A 89 -2.16 8.14 -6.76
N ILE A 90 -2.69 7.28 -5.88
CA ILE A 90 -4.05 6.72 -6.04
C ILE A 90 -5.11 7.84 -5.97
N LEU A 91 -5.01 8.76 -5.02
CA LEU A 91 -5.96 9.87 -4.93
C LEU A 91 -5.85 10.80 -6.16
N ASN A 92 -4.63 11.05 -6.65
CA ASN A 92 -4.43 11.86 -7.84
C ASN A 92 -5.08 11.22 -9.08
N GLU A 93 -5.05 9.89 -9.19
CA GLU A 93 -5.70 9.13 -10.25
C GLU A 93 -7.23 9.18 -10.12
N GLU A 94 -7.77 8.96 -8.92
CA GLU A 94 -9.21 8.97 -8.65
C GLU A 94 -9.88 10.35 -8.84
N PHE A 95 -9.17 11.43 -8.51
CA PHE A 95 -9.67 12.80 -8.68
C PHE A 95 -9.29 13.41 -10.04
N GLU A 96 -8.58 12.67 -10.91
CA GLU A 96 -8.07 13.13 -12.20
C GLU A 96 -7.32 14.49 -12.13
N ILE A 97 -6.69 14.81 -11.00
CA ILE A 97 -6.10 16.13 -10.74
C ILE A 97 -4.94 16.41 -11.71
N MET A 98 -4.12 15.39 -11.97
CA MET A 98 -3.04 15.42 -12.96
C MET A 98 -2.91 14.05 -13.64
N HIS A 99 -2.66 14.03 -14.95
CA HIS A 99 -2.26 12.81 -15.66
C HIS A 99 -0.85 12.40 -15.22
N MET A 100 -0.79 11.53 -14.21
CA MET A 100 0.44 10.91 -13.73
C MET A 100 0.60 9.51 -14.32
N PRO A 101 1.83 9.05 -14.58
CA PRO A 101 2.07 7.71 -15.09
C PRO A 101 1.76 6.64 -14.03
N GLU A 102 0.83 5.74 -14.37
CA GLU A 102 0.50 4.49 -13.65
C GLU A 102 1.70 3.66 -13.15
N PRO A 103 2.84 3.52 -13.88
CA PRO A 103 3.98 2.75 -13.37
C PRO A 103 4.57 3.26 -12.05
N LEU A 104 4.37 4.54 -11.73
CA LEU A 104 4.82 5.10 -10.45
C LEU A 104 4.00 4.53 -9.28
N THR A 105 2.69 4.34 -9.48
CA THR A 105 1.79 3.71 -8.49
C THR A 105 2.21 2.26 -8.23
N TYR A 106 2.55 1.51 -9.28
CA TYR A 106 3.10 0.14 -9.15
C TYR A 106 4.39 0.12 -8.35
N PHE A 107 5.32 1.04 -8.66
CA PHE A 107 6.59 1.13 -7.94
C PHE A 107 6.39 1.44 -6.46
N ALA A 108 5.49 2.38 -6.14
CA ALA A 108 5.14 2.71 -4.76
C ALA A 108 4.52 1.52 -4.01
N GLY A 109 3.60 0.79 -4.66
CA GLY A 109 2.95 -0.39 -4.08
C GLY A 109 3.91 -1.55 -3.83
N ILE A 110 4.79 -1.85 -4.80
CA ILE A 110 5.83 -2.89 -4.67
C ILE A 110 6.84 -2.50 -3.58
N SER A 111 7.23 -1.23 -3.51
CA SER A 111 8.13 -0.73 -2.46
C SER A 111 7.53 -0.92 -1.08
N LEU A 112 6.25 -0.57 -0.89
CA LEU A 112 5.55 -0.75 0.37
C LEU A 112 5.44 -2.23 0.76
N ALA A 113 5.10 -3.11 -0.20
CA ALA A 113 5.07 -4.55 0.02
C ALA A 113 6.45 -5.10 0.42
N SER A 114 7.51 -4.66 -0.26
CA SER A 114 8.89 -5.07 0.02
C SER A 114 9.35 -4.62 1.40
N LEU A 115 8.97 -3.41 1.83
CA LEU A 115 9.28 -2.91 3.16
C LEU A 115 8.58 -3.72 4.27
N HIS A 116 7.33 -4.13 4.06
CA HIS A 116 6.64 -5.03 4.99
C HIS A 116 7.32 -6.40 5.06
N ILE A 117 7.70 -6.99 3.92
CA ILE A 117 8.45 -8.26 3.88
C ILE A 117 9.84 -8.11 4.51
N TYR A 118 10.50 -6.97 4.30
CA TYR A 118 11.80 -6.68 4.89
C TYR A 118 11.71 -6.56 6.42
N ASN A 119 10.72 -5.83 6.94
CA ASN A 119 10.48 -5.72 8.37
C ASN A 119 10.15 -7.09 8.99
N LEU A 120 9.37 -7.91 8.28
CA LEU A 120 9.08 -9.30 8.65
C LEU A 120 10.37 -10.15 8.72
N LYS A 121 11.29 -10.02 7.77
CA LYS A 121 12.47 -10.90 7.69
C LYS A 121 13.63 -10.47 8.60
N TYR A 122 13.84 -9.17 8.80
CA TYR A 122 15.05 -8.63 9.43
C TYR A 122 14.81 -7.86 10.74
N CYS A 123 13.56 -7.58 11.13
CA CYS A 123 13.25 -6.75 12.30
C CYS A 123 12.26 -7.41 13.28
N GLN A 124 12.17 -8.74 13.27
CA GLN A 124 11.43 -9.49 14.29
C GLN A 124 12.29 -9.62 15.56
N CYS A 125 11.81 -9.05 16.67
CA CYS A 125 12.41 -9.28 17.98
C CYS A 125 12.28 -10.78 18.33
N GLU A 126 13.36 -11.53 18.13
CA GLU A 126 13.40 -12.97 18.34
C GLU A 126 13.68 -13.36 19.80
N ASP A 127 14.22 -12.46 20.63
CA ASP A 127 14.58 -12.73 22.03
C ASP A 127 14.20 -11.59 22.98
N GLU A 128 13.91 -11.94 24.24
CA GLU A 128 13.49 -11.05 25.34
C GLU A 128 14.53 -9.96 25.74
N ASN A 129 15.62 -9.82 24.97
CA ASN A 129 16.73 -8.90 25.20
C ASN A 129 16.99 -7.90 24.05
N CYS A 130 16.07 -7.74 23.08
CA CYS A 130 16.29 -6.82 21.97
C CYS A 130 15.98 -5.35 22.35
N CYS A 131 16.84 -4.76 23.19
CA CYS A 131 17.31 -3.37 23.27
C CYS A 131 18.07 -3.16 24.60
N PRO A 132 19.40 -3.32 24.72
CA PRO A 132 20.10 -2.50 25.69
C PRO A 132 20.02 -1.05 25.18
N PRO A 133 19.74 -0.07 26.06
CA PRO A 133 19.87 1.33 25.68
C PRO A 133 21.31 1.56 25.21
N ASN A 134 21.47 2.12 24.01
CA ASN A 134 22.77 2.55 23.53
C ASN A 134 23.40 3.46 24.58
N LYS A 135 24.63 3.10 24.97
CA LYS A 135 25.49 3.74 25.96
C LYS A 135 25.97 5.12 25.49
#